data_AF-A0A382SQK8-F1
#
_entry.id   AF-A0A382SQK8-F1
#
_cell.length_a   1.000
_cell.length_b   1.000
_cell.length_c   1.000
_cell.angle_alpha   90.00
_cell.angle_beta   90.00
_cell.angle_gamma   90.00
#
_symmetry.space_group_name_H-M   'P 1'
#
loop_
_entity.id
_entity.type
_entity.pdbx_description
1 polymer ?
#
loop_
_entity_poly.entity_id
_entity_poly.type
_entity_poly.pdbx_seq_one_letter_code
_entity_poly.pdbx_strand_id
1 'polypeptide(L)'
;YHARSWSHAPDLAPVMERGVLVSDRANARHGEEGTRTIHASLEGNWFTVELTGLTHNQKHYLRAYAISEEGAALSGPVSIVPQDEATKQSRNLFAGATQLEGGWADTGWFGEIHPTSRGWIFHRELGWLYPATDGEDGLWVWEARHEWFWTEESVFPYLYRHRDATWLYFMGIHSGLRVFYNANTESLETQPTHGGAASGQSATGEQAETTSGDPDNAAAEANE
;
A
#
# COMPACT_ATOMS: atom_id res chain seq x y z
N TYR A 1 7.05 22.31 -68.46
CA TYR A 1 6.89 20.96 -67.88
C TYR A 1 5.74 21.00 -66.89
N HIS A 2 4.72 20.16 -67.06
CA HIS A 2 3.62 20.05 -66.11
C HIS A 2 3.77 18.75 -65.32
N ALA A 3 3.66 18.83 -63.99
CA ALA A 3 3.47 17.68 -63.13
C ALA A 3 1.98 17.57 -62.78
N ARG A 4 1.42 16.36 -62.87
CA ARG A 4 0.12 16.01 -62.28
C ARG A 4 0.38 14.98 -61.21
N SER A 5 -0.22 15.18 -60.05
CA SER A 5 -0.30 14.20 -58.97
C SER A 5 -1.75 13.76 -58.80
N TRP A 6 -1.96 12.47 -58.56
CA TRP A 6 -3.23 11.90 -58.11
C TRP A 6 -3.02 11.47 -56.66
N SER A 7 -3.86 11.96 -55.74
CA SER A 7 -4.00 11.35 -54.42
C SER A 7 -5.22 10.44 -54.45
N HIS A 8 -5.01 9.15 -54.71
CA HIS A 8 -5.93 8.14 -54.19
C HIS A 8 -5.69 8.13 -52.68
N ALA A 9 -6.68 8.55 -51.89
CA ALA A 9 -6.72 8.15 -50.48
C ALA A 9 -7.32 6.74 -50.50
N PRO A 10 -6.52 5.66 -50.31
CA PRO A 10 -7.14 4.37 -50.05
C PRO A 10 -8.00 4.49 -48.79
N ASP A 11 -9.06 3.69 -48.71
CA ASP A 11 -9.65 3.36 -47.41
C ASP A 11 -8.50 3.09 -46.43
N LEU A 12 -8.51 3.75 -45.26
CA LEU A 12 -7.44 3.62 -44.26
C LEU A 12 -7.10 2.14 -44.09
N ALA A 13 -5.86 1.75 -44.33
CA ALA A 13 -5.57 0.33 -44.37
C ALA A 13 -5.78 -0.30 -43.00
N PRO A 14 -6.16 -1.59 -42.99
CA PRO A 14 -6.66 -2.22 -41.79
C PRO A 14 -5.56 -2.25 -40.72
N VAL A 15 -5.97 -1.95 -39.48
CA VAL A 15 -5.11 -2.10 -38.32
C VAL A 15 -4.84 -3.60 -38.11
N MET A 16 -3.59 -4.00 -38.32
CA MET A 16 -3.08 -5.36 -38.19
C MET A 16 -2.83 -5.75 -36.73
N GLU A 17 -2.38 -4.80 -35.92
CA GLU A 17 -2.04 -5.02 -34.51
C GLU A 17 -2.47 -3.82 -33.67
N ARG A 18 -2.91 -4.07 -32.43
CA ARG A 18 -3.27 -3.03 -31.47
C ARG A 18 -3.07 -3.51 -30.05
N GLY A 19 -2.98 -2.56 -29.13
CA GLY A 19 -2.95 -2.86 -27.72
C GLY A 19 -2.35 -1.75 -26.89
N VAL A 20 -1.67 -2.12 -25.80
CA VAL A 20 -1.04 -1.19 -24.86
C VAL A 20 0.45 -1.54 -24.69
N LEU A 21 1.28 -0.51 -24.73
CA LEU A 21 2.68 -0.54 -24.35
C LEU A 21 2.81 -0.15 -22.87
N VAL A 22 3.60 -0.90 -22.12
CA VAL A 22 3.93 -0.64 -20.70
C VAL A 22 5.43 -0.45 -20.57
N SER A 23 5.88 0.63 -19.92
CA SER A 23 7.30 0.89 -19.68
C SER A 23 7.49 1.86 -18.50
N ASP A 24 8.69 1.87 -17.91
CA ASP A 24 9.11 2.92 -16.96
C ASP A 24 9.45 4.26 -17.64
N ARG A 25 9.34 4.33 -18.97
CA ARG A 25 9.64 5.52 -19.77
C ARG A 25 8.39 6.07 -20.46
N ALA A 26 8.20 7.38 -20.39
CA ALA A 26 7.05 8.06 -21.01
C ALA A 26 6.97 7.90 -22.54
N ASN A 27 8.11 7.78 -23.22
CA ASN A 27 8.17 7.73 -24.69
C ASN A 27 8.37 6.32 -25.24
N ALA A 28 7.79 5.31 -24.58
CA ALA A 28 7.85 3.92 -25.01
C ALA A 28 7.42 3.76 -26.48
N ARG A 29 8.15 2.92 -27.22
CA ARG A 29 7.86 2.54 -28.61
C ARG A 29 7.61 1.05 -28.70
N HIS A 30 6.80 0.66 -29.67
CA HIS A 30 6.57 -0.75 -29.98
C HIS A 30 7.88 -1.43 -30.41
N GLY A 31 8.14 -2.63 -29.89
CA GLY A 31 9.36 -3.40 -30.17
C GLY A 31 10.65 -2.88 -29.53
N GLU A 32 10.60 -1.83 -28.71
CA GLU A 32 11.78 -1.30 -28.01
C GLU A 32 12.11 -2.11 -26.76
N GLU A 33 13.40 -2.34 -26.50
CA GLU A 33 13.87 -2.98 -25.27
C GLU A 33 13.36 -2.22 -24.03
N GLY A 34 12.89 -2.94 -23.00
CA GLY A 34 12.28 -2.32 -21.82
C GLY A 34 10.85 -1.79 -22.04
N THR A 35 10.21 -2.15 -23.16
CA THR A 35 8.78 -1.94 -23.39
C THR A 35 8.07 -3.29 -23.48
N ARG A 36 7.13 -3.52 -22.57
CA ARG A 36 6.25 -4.68 -22.63
C ARG A 36 5.05 -4.36 -23.52
N THR A 37 4.78 -5.21 -24.50
CA THR A 37 3.63 -5.08 -25.40
C THR A 37 2.52 -6.01 -24.94
N ILE A 38 1.31 -5.48 -24.81
CA ILE A 38 0.10 -6.24 -24.48
C ILE A 38 -0.86 -6.08 -25.64
N HIS A 39 -1.08 -7.15 -26.40
CA HIS A 39 -1.97 -7.15 -27.55
C HIS A 39 -3.43 -7.17 -27.09
N ALA A 40 -4.30 -6.51 -27.85
CA ALA A 40 -5.72 -6.44 -27.57
C ALA A 40 -6.56 -6.76 -28.80
N SER A 41 -7.71 -7.38 -28.58
CA SER A 41 -8.75 -7.54 -29.59
C SER A 41 -9.86 -6.51 -29.34
N LEU A 42 -10.51 -6.05 -30.41
CA LEU A 42 -11.64 -5.14 -30.27
C LEU A 42 -12.87 -5.88 -29.74
N GLU A 43 -13.55 -5.23 -28.81
CA GLU A 43 -14.92 -5.48 -28.40
C GLU A 43 -15.77 -4.31 -28.95
N GLY A 44 -16.29 -4.49 -30.17
CA GLY A 44 -16.91 -3.40 -30.93
C GLY A 44 -15.88 -2.35 -31.36
N ASN A 45 -15.94 -1.15 -30.76
CA ASN A 45 -15.03 -0.03 -31.09
C ASN A 45 -14.00 0.27 -29.99
N TRP A 46 -13.95 -0.53 -28.93
CA TRP A 46 -13.00 -0.36 -27.83
C TRP A 46 -12.35 -1.70 -27.49
N PHE A 47 -11.37 -1.69 -26.59
CA PHE A 47 -10.77 -2.90 -26.04
C PHE A 47 -10.36 -2.63 -24.59
N THR A 48 -10.22 -3.69 -23.81
CA THR A 48 -9.65 -3.64 -22.46
C THR A 48 -8.49 -4.62 -22.38
N VAL A 49 -7.48 -4.26 -21.58
CA VAL A 49 -6.33 -5.13 -21.28
C VAL A 49 -6.16 -5.25 -19.78
N GLU A 50 -5.79 -6.44 -19.33
CA GLU A 50 -5.37 -6.66 -17.95
C GLU A 50 -3.85 -6.43 -17.83
N LEU A 51 -3.45 -5.66 -16.82
CA LEU A 51 -2.04 -5.37 -16.55
C LEU A 51 -1.60 -6.11 -15.29
N THR A 52 -0.74 -7.11 -15.45
CA THR A 52 -0.20 -7.93 -14.35
C THR A 52 1.29 -7.71 -14.17
N GLY A 53 1.83 -7.97 -12.97
CA GLY A 53 3.28 -7.92 -12.72
C GLY A 53 3.90 -6.53 -12.83
N LEU A 54 3.13 -5.48 -12.53
CA LEU A 54 3.67 -4.13 -12.37
C LEU A 54 4.26 -3.98 -10.98
N THR A 55 5.41 -3.33 -10.88
CA THR A 55 6.01 -3.01 -9.57
C THR A 55 5.11 -2.04 -8.81
N HIS A 56 4.68 -2.45 -7.61
CA HIS A 56 3.87 -1.61 -6.73
C HIS A 56 4.66 -0.38 -6.26
N ASN A 57 3.95 0.74 -6.04
CA ASN A 57 4.48 2.02 -5.60
C ASN A 57 5.55 2.62 -6.54
N GLN A 58 5.69 2.10 -7.76
CA GLN A 58 6.54 2.63 -8.81
C GLN A 58 5.68 3.24 -9.92
N LYS A 59 6.15 4.35 -10.50
CA LYS A 59 5.47 5.00 -11.62
C LYS A 59 5.75 4.23 -12.92
N HIS A 60 4.70 3.75 -13.55
CA HIS A 60 4.72 3.13 -14.88
C HIS A 60 4.00 4.00 -15.90
N TYR A 61 4.38 3.88 -17.16
CA TYR A 61 3.77 4.58 -18.29
C TYR A 61 3.09 3.61 -19.24
N LEU A 62 1.90 3.98 -19.68
CA LEU A 62 1.04 3.26 -20.61
C LEU A 62 0.86 4.07 -21.90
N ARG A 63 0.88 3.40 -23.05
CA ARG A 63 0.50 3.99 -24.35
C ARG A 63 -0.34 3.03 -25.15
N ALA A 64 -1.51 3.46 -25.62
CA ALA A 64 -2.25 2.70 -26.61
C ALA A 64 -1.51 2.79 -27.97
N TYR A 65 -1.51 1.70 -28.72
CA TYR A 65 -0.94 1.67 -30.08
C TYR A 65 -1.86 0.95 -31.05
N ALA A 66 -1.72 1.31 -32.34
CA ALA A 66 -2.32 0.63 -33.47
C ALA A 66 -1.31 0.62 -34.63
N ILE A 67 -1.10 -0.52 -35.29
CA ILE A 67 -0.18 -0.70 -36.41
C ILE A 67 -0.98 -1.17 -37.62
N SER A 68 -0.77 -0.53 -38.76
CA SER A 68 -1.21 -0.96 -40.09
C SER A 68 0.01 -1.10 -41.02
N GLU A 69 -0.22 -1.42 -42.29
CA GLU A 69 0.84 -1.49 -43.30
C GLU A 69 1.49 -0.12 -43.57
N GLU A 70 0.79 0.99 -43.31
CA GLU A 70 1.27 2.36 -43.53
C GLU A 70 2.08 2.90 -42.35
N GLY A 71 1.94 2.31 -41.16
CA GLY A 71 2.69 2.72 -39.98
C GLY A 71 1.99 2.49 -38.65
N ALA A 72 2.55 3.12 -37.62
CA ALA A 72 2.10 2.98 -36.24
C ALA A 72 1.55 4.30 -35.70
N ALA A 73 0.34 4.26 -35.13
CA ALA A 73 -0.22 5.34 -34.32
C ALA A 73 -0.04 4.99 -32.84
N LEU A 74 0.42 5.95 -32.04
CA LEU A 74 0.55 5.81 -30.59
C LEU A 74 -0.19 6.95 -29.88
N SER A 75 -0.85 6.65 -28.77
CA SER A 75 -1.42 7.68 -27.90
C SER A 75 -0.31 8.48 -27.21
N GLY A 76 -0.71 9.59 -26.58
CA GLY A 76 0.10 10.19 -25.52
C GLY A 76 0.28 9.21 -24.34
N PRO A 77 1.34 9.37 -23.53
CA PRO A 77 1.56 8.52 -22.37
C PRO A 77 0.61 8.86 -21.21
N VAL A 78 0.09 7.81 -20.58
CA VAL A 78 -0.65 7.86 -19.32
C VAL A 78 0.22 7.26 -18.24
N SER A 79 0.42 7.94 -17.12
CA SER A 79 1.18 7.38 -16.00
C SER A 79 0.26 6.80 -14.92
N ILE A 80 0.64 5.65 -14.38
CA ILE A 80 -0.01 4.99 -13.25
C ILE A 80 1.01 4.71 -12.15
N VAL A 81 0.54 4.60 -10.91
CA VAL A 81 1.31 4.10 -9.77
C VAL A 81 0.49 2.99 -9.13
N PRO A 82 0.73 1.71 -9.51
CA PRO A 82 0.02 0.59 -8.94
C PRO A 82 0.24 0.57 -7.42
N GLN A 83 -0.83 0.60 -6.64
CA GLN A 83 -0.72 0.43 -5.19
C GLN A 83 -0.78 -1.05 -4.85
N ASP A 84 0.00 -1.43 -3.85
CA ASP A 84 -0.13 -2.73 -3.21
C ASP A 84 -1.52 -2.87 -2.57
N GLU A 85 -2.12 -4.05 -2.65
CA GLU A 85 -3.46 -4.32 -2.11
C GLU A 85 -3.53 -4.01 -0.62
N ALA A 86 -2.49 -4.35 0.14
CA ALA A 86 -2.38 -4.00 1.55
C ALA A 86 -2.46 -2.48 1.79
N THR A 87 -1.83 -1.68 0.91
CA THR A 87 -1.87 -0.21 0.99
C THR A 87 -3.24 0.33 0.61
N LYS A 88 -3.92 -0.28 -0.37
CA LYS A 88 -5.30 0.10 -0.71
C LYS A 88 -6.24 -0.22 0.45
N GLN A 89 -6.10 -1.39 1.05
CA GLN A 89 -6.91 -1.83 2.19
C GLN A 89 -6.76 -0.90 3.38
N SER A 90 -5.52 -0.59 3.80
CA SER A 90 -5.31 0.31 4.94
C SER A 90 -5.84 1.72 4.66
N ARG A 91 -5.68 2.24 3.43
CA ARG A 91 -6.25 3.53 3.04
C ARG A 91 -7.77 3.52 3.04
N ASN A 92 -8.39 2.43 2.60
CA ASN A 92 -9.84 2.28 2.57
C ASN A 92 -10.43 2.17 3.99
N LEU A 93 -9.77 1.43 4.88
CA LEU A 93 -10.14 1.31 6.31
C LEU A 93 -10.24 2.67 6.99
N PHE A 94 -9.35 3.60 6.65
CA PHE A 94 -9.33 4.94 7.24
C PHE A 94 -9.75 6.04 6.25
N ALA A 95 -10.55 5.72 5.24
CA ALA A 95 -10.95 6.69 4.22
C ALA A 95 -11.77 7.88 4.77
N GLY A 96 -12.46 7.69 5.89
CA GLY A 96 -13.21 8.74 6.60
C GLY A 96 -12.35 9.62 7.52
N ALA A 97 -11.06 9.33 7.67
CA ALA A 97 -10.18 10.07 8.58
C ALA A 97 -9.88 11.49 8.09
N THR A 98 -9.86 12.44 9.03
CA THR A 98 -9.51 13.84 8.76
C THR A 98 -8.02 13.95 8.47
N GLN A 99 -7.65 14.46 7.30
CA GLN A 99 -6.24 14.63 6.93
C GLN A 99 -5.58 15.75 7.74
N LEU A 100 -4.37 15.47 8.25
CA LEU A 100 -3.52 16.38 8.99
C LEU A 100 -2.24 16.71 8.19
N GLU A 101 -1.45 17.64 8.70
CA GLU A 101 -0.16 17.97 8.08
C GLU A 101 0.83 16.79 8.10
N GLY A 102 1.73 16.77 7.12
CA GLY A 102 2.83 15.79 7.09
C GLY A 102 2.40 14.36 6.81
N GLY A 103 1.21 14.13 6.23
CA GLY A 103 0.73 12.78 5.87
C GLY A 103 0.04 12.03 7.01
N TRP A 104 -0.14 12.67 8.17
CA TRP A 104 -0.94 12.14 9.26
C TRP A 104 -2.44 12.25 8.96
N ALA A 105 -3.23 11.41 9.61
CA ALA A 105 -4.68 11.46 9.58
C ALA A 105 -5.24 11.18 10.99
N ASP A 106 -6.27 11.92 11.37
CA ASP A 106 -7.05 11.69 12.58
C ASP A 106 -8.28 10.84 12.23
N THR A 107 -8.34 9.64 12.79
CA THR A 107 -9.44 8.69 12.58
C THR A 107 -10.70 9.05 13.38
N GLY A 108 -10.62 10.01 14.30
CA GLY A 108 -11.72 10.43 15.17
C GLY A 108 -11.90 9.56 16.42
N TRP A 109 -11.78 8.24 16.29
CA TRP A 109 -11.99 7.31 17.41
C TRP A 109 -10.75 6.48 17.76
N PHE A 110 -10.01 6.00 16.75
CA PHE A 110 -8.83 5.15 16.97
C PHE A 110 -7.59 5.97 17.32
N GLY A 111 -7.58 7.26 16.97
CA GLY A 111 -6.47 8.18 17.20
C GLY A 111 -5.78 8.63 15.91
N GLU A 112 -4.63 9.28 16.06
CA GLU A 112 -3.84 9.79 14.94
C GLU A 112 -2.92 8.70 14.36
N ILE A 113 -3.00 8.52 13.05
CA ILE A 113 -2.23 7.52 12.31
C ILE A 113 -1.45 8.18 11.17
N HIS A 114 -0.33 7.57 10.81
CA HIS A 114 0.42 7.89 9.61
C HIS A 114 0.43 6.65 8.71
N PRO A 115 -0.41 6.61 7.65
CA PRO A 115 -0.39 5.51 6.68
C PRO A 115 0.95 5.42 5.96
N THR A 116 1.42 4.20 5.70
CA THR A 116 2.68 3.96 4.99
C THR A 116 2.49 3.06 3.78
N SER A 117 3.53 2.92 2.96
CA SER A 117 3.56 1.94 1.89
C SER A 117 3.58 0.52 2.46
N ARG A 118 2.89 -0.43 1.82
CA ARG A 118 2.75 -1.86 2.21
C ARG A 118 1.74 -2.13 3.34
N GLY A 119 0.74 -1.27 3.50
CA GLY A 119 -0.41 -1.52 4.38
C GLY A 119 -0.21 -1.16 5.85
N TRP A 120 1.03 -1.05 6.34
CA TRP A 120 1.33 -0.61 7.69
C TRP A 120 0.87 0.82 7.98
N ILE A 121 0.47 1.05 9.23
CA ILE A 121 0.26 2.38 9.79
C ILE A 121 1.22 2.60 10.96
N PHE A 122 1.65 3.85 11.14
CA PHE A 122 2.27 4.26 12.39
C PHE A 122 1.23 5.04 13.21
N HIS A 123 0.72 4.40 14.26
CA HIS A 123 -0.20 5.01 15.19
C HIS A 123 0.59 5.86 16.20
N ARG A 124 0.15 7.10 16.47
CA ARG A 124 0.89 8.07 17.31
C ARG A 124 1.27 7.51 18.67
N GLU A 125 0.33 6.84 19.34
CA GLU A 125 0.57 6.28 20.67
C GLU A 125 0.95 4.79 20.66
N LEU A 126 0.22 3.96 19.90
CA LEU A 126 0.43 2.51 19.83
C LEU A 126 1.66 2.06 19.00
N GLY A 127 2.16 2.90 18.08
CA GLY A 127 3.32 2.60 17.24
C GLY A 127 2.97 1.88 15.93
N TRP A 128 3.88 1.04 15.43
CA TRP A 128 3.68 0.31 14.18
C TRP A 128 2.59 -0.75 14.33
N LEU A 129 1.57 -0.67 13.47
CA LEU A 129 0.45 -1.60 13.43
C LEU A 129 0.13 -2.00 11.99
N TYR A 130 -0.26 -3.25 11.79
CA TYR A 130 -0.83 -3.71 10.53
C TYR A 130 -2.35 -3.85 10.70
N PRO A 131 -3.17 -3.00 10.06
CA PRO A 131 -4.61 -3.00 10.22
C PRO A 131 -5.29 -4.00 9.27
N ALA A 132 -6.33 -4.66 9.76
CA ALA A 132 -7.21 -5.51 8.98
C ALA A 132 -8.67 -5.32 9.43
N THR A 133 -9.61 -5.43 8.49
CA THR A 133 -11.04 -5.42 8.81
C THR A 133 -11.45 -6.80 9.34
N ASP A 134 -12.43 -6.85 10.25
CA ASP A 134 -13.11 -8.09 10.61
C ASP A 134 -14.25 -8.47 9.64
N GLY A 135 -14.49 -7.66 8.61
CA GLY A 135 -15.57 -7.82 7.64
C GLY A 135 -16.84 -7.02 7.97
N GLU A 136 -16.89 -6.39 9.14
CA GLU A 136 -17.97 -5.53 9.61
C GLU A 136 -17.39 -4.14 9.97
N ASP A 137 -17.67 -3.66 11.19
CA ASP A 137 -17.24 -2.35 11.69
C ASP A 137 -16.02 -2.43 12.64
N GLY A 138 -15.49 -3.64 12.88
CA GLY A 138 -14.36 -3.86 13.77
C GLY A 138 -13.00 -3.80 13.06
N LEU A 139 -11.99 -3.49 13.87
CA LEU A 139 -10.61 -3.31 13.46
C LEU A 139 -9.73 -4.32 14.19
N TRP A 140 -9.15 -5.21 13.41
CA TRP A 140 -7.99 -5.98 13.82
C TRP A 140 -6.71 -5.15 13.58
N VAL A 141 -5.80 -5.13 14.55
CA VAL A 141 -4.46 -4.59 14.39
C VAL A 141 -3.43 -5.60 14.89
N TRP A 142 -2.47 -5.92 14.03
CA TRP A 142 -1.33 -6.75 14.42
C TRP A 142 -0.19 -5.88 14.91
N GLU A 143 0.41 -6.29 16.02
CA GLU A 143 1.64 -5.71 16.57
C GLU A 143 2.66 -6.83 16.83
N ALA A 144 3.95 -6.57 16.56
CA ALA A 144 4.97 -7.60 16.54
C ALA A 144 5.20 -8.35 17.87
N ARG A 145 4.88 -7.76 19.02
CA ARG A 145 5.08 -8.39 20.34
C ARG A 145 3.82 -9.05 20.89
N HIS A 146 2.64 -8.58 20.48
CA HIS A 146 1.36 -9.00 21.07
C HIS A 146 0.40 -9.65 20.10
N GLU A 147 0.81 -9.75 18.83
CA GLU A 147 0.02 -10.29 17.72
C GLU A 147 -1.25 -9.45 17.52
N TRP A 148 -2.38 -10.11 17.29
CA TRP A 148 -3.63 -9.49 16.92
C TRP A 148 -4.38 -8.93 18.12
N PHE A 149 -4.75 -7.65 18.00
CA PHE A 149 -5.75 -6.98 18.82
C PHE A 149 -7.00 -6.67 18.01
N TRP A 150 -8.18 -6.81 18.61
CA TRP A 150 -9.43 -6.31 18.04
C TRP A 150 -9.99 -5.16 18.85
N THR A 151 -10.58 -4.19 18.17
CA THR A 151 -11.32 -3.06 18.75
C THR A 151 -12.30 -2.51 17.72
N GLU A 152 -13.22 -1.66 18.16
CA GLU A 152 -14.11 -0.87 17.30
C GLU A 152 -14.34 0.51 17.93
N GLU A 153 -15.05 1.40 17.24
CA GLU A 153 -15.32 2.77 17.71
C GLU A 153 -16.01 2.81 19.08
N SER A 154 -16.95 1.89 19.35
CA SER A 154 -17.68 1.86 20.61
C SER A 154 -16.91 1.19 21.77
N VAL A 155 -15.81 0.50 21.44
CA VAL A 155 -15.02 -0.33 22.36
C VAL A 155 -13.68 0.30 22.70
N PHE A 156 -13.06 1.05 21.79
CA PHE A 156 -11.79 1.71 22.06
C PHE A 156 -11.92 2.67 23.27
N PRO A 157 -10.98 2.68 24.24
CA PRO A 157 -9.61 2.14 24.20
C PRO A 157 -9.45 0.73 24.79
N TYR A 158 -10.51 -0.09 24.85
CA TYR A 158 -10.36 -1.51 25.15
C TYR A 158 -9.92 -2.27 23.89
N LEU A 159 -8.97 -3.20 24.07
CA LEU A 159 -8.38 -4.01 23.01
C LEU A 159 -8.52 -5.48 23.40
N TYR A 160 -9.15 -6.30 22.56
CA TYR A 160 -9.18 -7.75 22.75
C TYR A 160 -7.91 -8.36 22.17
N ARG A 161 -7.04 -8.91 23.03
CA ARG A 161 -5.82 -9.60 22.61
C ARG A 161 -6.12 -11.06 22.29
N HIS A 162 -5.91 -11.44 21.03
CA HIS A 162 -6.29 -12.77 20.53
C HIS A 162 -5.49 -13.91 21.17
N ARG A 163 -4.16 -13.76 21.30
CA ARG A 163 -3.25 -14.85 21.72
C ARG A 163 -3.62 -15.55 23.04
N ASP A 164 -4.23 -14.81 23.96
CA ASP A 164 -4.60 -15.26 25.30
C ASP A 164 -6.03 -14.85 25.69
N ALA A 165 -6.85 -14.54 24.69
CA ALA A 165 -8.26 -14.19 24.82
C ALA A 165 -8.56 -13.18 25.94
N THR A 166 -7.71 -12.17 26.09
CA THR A 166 -7.76 -11.22 27.20
C THR A 166 -8.06 -9.81 26.74
N TRP A 167 -8.90 -9.09 27.50
CA TRP A 167 -9.10 -7.65 27.30
C TRP A 167 -7.99 -6.85 27.97
N LEU A 168 -7.42 -5.92 27.19
CA LEU A 168 -6.53 -4.88 27.66
C LEU A 168 -7.27 -3.55 27.61
N TYR A 169 -7.06 -2.69 28.60
CA TYR A 169 -7.47 -1.29 28.53
C TYR A 169 -6.22 -0.44 28.29
N PHE A 170 -6.15 0.24 27.14
CA PHE A 170 -5.04 1.12 26.82
C PHE A 170 -5.13 2.42 27.61
N MET A 171 -4.16 2.63 28.50
CA MET A 171 -4.14 3.78 29.40
C MET A 171 -3.37 4.98 28.84
N GLY A 172 -2.73 4.84 27.67
CA GLY A 172 -1.87 5.88 27.09
C GLY A 172 -0.39 5.68 27.37
N ILE A 173 0.41 6.71 27.06
CA ILE A 173 1.86 6.71 27.27
C ILE A 173 2.23 7.42 28.58
N HIS A 174 2.97 6.73 29.44
CA HIS A 174 3.50 7.25 30.70
C HIS A 174 5.01 7.04 30.76
N SER A 175 5.79 8.12 30.91
CA SER A 175 7.25 8.05 31.02
C SER A 175 7.93 7.26 29.88
N GLY A 176 7.43 7.39 28.66
CA GLY A 176 7.96 6.66 27.49
C GLY A 176 7.52 5.19 27.38
N LEU A 177 6.58 4.76 28.22
CA LEU A 177 5.99 3.43 28.17
C LEU A 177 4.52 3.53 27.76
N ARG A 178 4.10 2.73 26.78
CA ARG A 178 2.68 2.41 26.58
C ARG A 178 2.23 1.54 27.73
N VAL A 179 1.13 1.92 28.38
CA VAL A 179 0.60 1.23 29.57
C VAL A 179 -0.76 0.63 29.24
N PHE A 180 -0.94 -0.64 29.62
CA PHE A 180 -2.19 -1.37 29.44
C PHE A 180 -2.60 -1.99 30.79
N TYR A 181 -3.88 -1.92 31.14
CA TYR A 181 -4.42 -2.74 32.22
C TYR A 181 -4.91 -4.08 31.65
N ASN A 182 -4.37 -5.19 32.15
CA ASN A 182 -4.75 -6.54 31.72
C ASN A 182 -5.86 -7.08 32.64
N ALA A 183 -7.04 -7.34 32.06
CA ALA A 183 -8.21 -7.79 32.81
C ALA A 183 -8.10 -9.22 33.38
N ASN A 184 -7.27 -10.07 32.78
CA ASN A 184 -7.07 -11.45 33.24
C ASN A 184 -6.10 -11.54 34.45
N THR A 185 -5.06 -10.71 34.46
CA THR A 185 -4.06 -10.68 35.54
C THR A 185 -4.32 -9.60 36.60
N GLU A 186 -5.27 -8.71 36.34
CA GLU A 186 -5.58 -7.53 37.15
C GLU A 186 -4.35 -6.64 37.41
N SER A 187 -3.45 -6.55 36.43
CA SER A 187 -2.16 -5.88 36.57
C SER A 187 -1.81 -5.01 35.35
N LEU A 188 -0.83 -4.13 35.52
CA LEU A 188 -0.35 -3.26 34.44
C LEU A 188 0.71 -3.98 33.60
N GLU A 189 0.50 -3.99 32.30
CA GLU A 189 1.51 -4.32 31.30
C GLU A 189 2.10 -3.04 30.72
N THR A 190 3.40 -3.03 30.45
CA THR A 190 4.09 -1.86 29.89
C THR A 190 4.97 -2.23 28.71
N GLN A 191 5.06 -1.32 27.74
CA GLN A 191 5.89 -1.50 26.56
C GLN A 191 6.64 -0.21 26.20
N PRO A 192 7.95 -0.26 25.95
CA PRO A 192 8.70 0.90 25.48
C PRO A 192 8.12 1.48 24.19
N THR A 193 7.96 2.81 24.13
CA THR A 193 7.65 3.49 22.87
C THR A 193 8.80 3.35 21.88
N HIS A 194 8.48 3.34 20.59
CA HIS A 194 9.50 3.33 19.54
C HIS A 194 10.24 4.68 19.61
N GLY A 195 11.53 4.66 20.01
CA GLY A 195 12.36 5.86 20.24
C GLY A 195 12.81 6.11 21.69
N GLY A 196 12.36 5.31 22.67
CA GLY A 196 12.80 5.42 24.05
C GLY A 196 14.11 4.65 24.31
N ALA A 197 15.25 5.32 24.20
CA ALA A 197 16.49 4.81 24.78
C ALA A 197 16.31 4.68 26.30
N ALA A 198 16.40 3.46 26.82
CA ALA A 198 16.47 3.18 28.24
C ALA A 198 17.76 3.81 28.80
N SER A 199 17.66 5.00 29.38
CA SER A 199 18.73 5.61 30.15
C SER A 199 18.70 5.03 31.57
N GLY A 200 19.56 4.05 31.83
CA GLY A 200 19.74 3.52 33.19
C GLY A 200 20.65 2.29 33.34
N GLN A 201 21.96 2.54 33.45
CA GLN A 201 23.02 1.75 34.10
C GLN A 201 23.97 0.84 33.29
N SER A 202 25.26 1.05 33.60
CA SER A 202 26.54 0.63 33.03
C SER A 202 26.87 -0.87 32.90
N ALA A 203 27.66 -1.15 31.84
CA ALA A 203 28.72 -2.17 31.66
C ALA A 203 28.33 -3.66 31.88
N THR A 204 28.54 -4.61 30.97
CA THR A 204 29.73 -4.95 30.15
C THR A 204 29.30 -5.78 28.94
N GLY A 205 30.12 -5.79 27.89
CA GLY A 205 29.74 -6.19 26.54
C GLY A 205 29.31 -7.64 26.31
N GLU A 206 28.48 -7.77 25.27
CA GLU A 206 28.50 -8.81 24.24
C GLU A 206 27.63 -8.23 23.11
N GLN A 207 28.12 -8.20 21.87
CA GLN A 207 27.33 -7.73 20.73
C GLN A 207 26.16 -8.70 20.51
N ALA A 208 24.96 -8.28 20.89
CA ALA A 208 23.71 -8.91 20.45
C ALA A 208 23.09 -8.02 19.37
N GLU A 209 23.11 -8.55 18.16
CA GLU A 209 22.42 -8.07 16.97
C GLU A 209 20.96 -7.72 17.33
N THR A 210 20.61 -6.44 17.24
CA THR A 210 19.25 -5.97 17.53
C THR A 210 18.34 -6.35 16.37
N THR A 211 17.76 -7.54 16.42
CA THR A 211 16.59 -7.90 15.61
C THR A 211 15.37 -7.20 16.20
N SER A 212 15.18 -5.91 15.90
CA SER A 212 14.02 -5.15 16.34
C SER A 212 13.12 -4.77 15.16
N GLY A 213 12.11 -5.60 14.90
CA GLY A 213 10.79 -5.24 14.34
C GLY A 213 10.74 -4.18 13.23
N ASP A 214 11.64 -4.27 12.25
CA ASP A 214 11.56 -3.48 11.02
C ASP A 214 10.43 -4.06 10.14
N PRO A 215 9.46 -3.28 9.65
CA PRO A 215 8.38 -3.75 8.75
C PRO A 215 8.88 -4.40 7.46
N ASP A 216 10.17 -4.30 7.14
CA ASP A 216 10.78 -4.97 5.98
C ASP A 216 10.75 -6.51 6.05
N ASN A 217 10.44 -7.14 7.21
CA ASN A 217 10.44 -8.61 7.33
C ASN A 217 9.18 -9.26 7.94
N ALA A 218 8.14 -8.50 8.33
CA ALA A 218 7.03 -9.01 9.16
C ALA A 218 5.65 -9.13 8.45
N ALA A 219 5.54 -8.79 7.16
CA ALA A 219 4.26 -8.88 6.45
C ALA A 219 3.79 -10.32 6.14
N ALA A 220 4.68 -11.31 6.25
CA ALA A 220 4.33 -12.71 6.03
C ALA A 220 3.52 -13.28 7.20
N GLU A 221 3.87 -12.93 8.44
CA GLU A 221 3.25 -13.49 9.65
C GLU A 221 1.85 -12.93 9.95
N ALA A 222 1.49 -11.78 9.38
CA ALA A 222 0.15 -11.21 9.51
C ALA A 222 -0.86 -11.78 8.48
N ASN A 223 -0.43 -12.58 7.52
CA ASN A 223 -1.32 -13.16 6.48
C ASN A 223 -1.62 -14.66 6.71
N GLU A 224 -1.18 -15.24 7.84
CA GLU A 224 -1.43 -16.64 8.22
C GLU A 224 -2.52 -16.80 9.28
#